data_AF-A0A101DZG2-F1
#
_entry.id   AF-A0A101DZG2-F1
#
_cell.length_a   1.000
_cell.length_b   1.000
_cell.length_c   1.000
_cell.angle_alpha   90.00
_cell.angle_beta   90.00
_cell.angle_gamma   90.00
#
_symmetry.space_group_name_H-M   'P 1'
#
loop_
_entity.id
_entity.type
_entity.pdbx_description
1 polymer ?
#
loop_
_entity_poly.entity_id
_entity_poly.type
_entity_poly.pdbx_seq_one_letter_code
_entity_poly.pdbx_strand_id
1 'polypeptide(L)' 'MGEIIEAVYQKGVLKPLRKVSLREGEIVKVEIRETKKVTGRFYAKLRELEKRIERVEGAHRELEEIRDDRY' A
#
# COMPACT_ATOMS: atom_id res chain seq x y z
N MET A 1 -1.84 20.46 20.34
CA MET A 1 -2.34 20.10 18.99
C MET A 1 -2.51 18.59 18.99
N GLY A 2 -3.68 18.07 18.56
CA GLY A 2 -3.90 16.63 18.50
C GLY A 2 -3.30 16.07 17.21
N GLU A 3 -2.50 15.01 17.31
CA GLU A 3 -2.02 14.26 16.15
C GLU A 3 -2.90 13.03 15.92
N ILE A 4 -3.26 12.78 14.66
CA ILE A 4 -3.91 11.53 14.27
C ILE A 4 -2.82 10.52 13.99
N ILE A 5 -2.84 9.40 14.72
CA ILE A 5 -1.89 8.30 14.57
C ILE A 5 -2.64 7.11 13.99
N GLU A 6 -2.20 6.64 12.84
CA GLU A 6 -2.70 5.39 12.26
C GLU A 6 -2.00 4.21 12.93
N ALA A 7 -2.78 3.19 13.31
CA ALA A 7 -2.29 2.00 13.98
C ALA A 7 -2.95 0.75 13.43
N VAL A 8 -2.22 -0.36 13.43
CA VAL A 8 -2.72 -1.68 13.06
C VAL A 8 -3.05 -2.45 14.32
N TYR A 9 -4.26 -3.00 14.39
CA TYR A 9 -4.65 -3.88 15.47
C TYR A 9 -4.16 -5.31 15.19
N GLN A 10 -3.25 -5.83 16.03
CA GLN A 10 -2.73 -7.20 15.93
C GLN A 10 -2.71 -7.86 17.31
N LYS A 11 -3.38 -9.02 17.43
CA LYS A 11 -3.37 -9.87 18.64
C LYS A 11 -3.72 -9.10 19.93
N GLY A 12 -4.69 -8.18 19.88
CA GLY A 12 -5.10 -7.41 21.06
C GLY A 12 -4.35 -6.09 21.27
N VAL A 13 -3.33 -5.79 20.46
CA VAL A 13 -2.46 -4.61 20.63
C VAL A 13 -2.59 -3.66 19.43
N LEU A 14 -2.78 -2.36 19.71
CA LEU A 14 -2.69 -1.30 18.70
C LEU A 14 -1.21 -0.95 18.46
N LYS A 15 -0.70 -1.31 17.29
CA LYS A 15 0.68 -0.99 16.87
C LYS A 15 0.67 0.23 15.96
N PRO A 16 1.26 1.36 16.35
CA PRO A 16 1.29 2.55 15.51
C PRO A 16 2.16 2.31 14.26
N LEU A 17 1.74 2.87 13.12
CA LEU A 17 2.49 2.79 11.85
C LEU A 17 3.73 3.70 11.84
N ARG A 18 3.78 4.69 12.74
CA ARG A 18 4.89 5.62 12.93
C ARG A 18 5.30 5.69 14.39
N LYS A 19 6.54 6.11 14.66
CA LYS A 19 6.99 6.34 16.04
C LYS A 19 6.17 7.47 16.66
N VAL A 20 5.66 7.24 17.86
CA VAL A 20 4.86 8.22 18.60
C VAL A 20 5.67 8.70 19.80
N SER A 21 5.67 10.00 20.02
CA SER A 21 6.33 10.64 21.16
C SER A 21 5.36 10.79 22.34
N LEU A 22 4.94 9.67 22.93
CA LEU A 22 4.11 9.65 24.15
C LEU A 22 4.98 9.29 25.36
N ARG A 23 4.61 9.80 26.54
CA ARG A 23 5.25 9.40 27.80
C ARG A 23 4.65 8.10 28.33
N GLU A 24 5.41 7.37 29.14
CA GLU A 24 4.86 6.22 29.87
C GLU A 24 3.72 6.67 30.78
N GLY A 25 2.60 5.93 30.75
CA GLY A 25 1.40 6.24 31.54
C GLY A 25 0.49 7.31 30.93
N GLU A 26 0.79 7.84 29.74
CA GLU A 26 -0.05 8.84 29.09
C GLU A 26 -1.36 8.23 28.55
N ILE A 27 -2.50 8.80 28.95
CA ILE A 27 -3.83 8.33 28.55
C ILE A 27 -4.19 8.95 27.20
N VAL A 28 -4.40 8.11 26.19
CA VAL A 28 -4.82 8.55 24.85
C VAL A 28 -6.27 8.14 24.57
N LYS A 29 -6.99 8.98 23.81
CA LYS A 29 -8.33 8.65 23.32
C LYS A 29 -8.20 8.02 21.94
N VAL A 30 -8.70 6.79 21.79
CA VAL A 30 -8.73 6.08 20.50
C VAL A 30 -10.05 6.37 19.82
N GLU A 31 -9.99 6.84 18.57
CA GLU A 31 -11.17 7.01 17.72
C GLU A 31 -11.08 6.01 16.56
N ILE A 32 -12.01 5.06 16.52
CA ILE A 32 -12.08 4.08 15.42
C ILE A 32 -12.95 4.70 14.33
N ARG A 33 -12.30 5.18 13.26
CA ARG A 33 -12.98 5.60 12.04
C ARG A 33 -13.02 4.44 11.05
N GLU A 34 -14.14 4.26 10.36
CA GLU A 34 -14.17 3.42 9.16
C GLU A 34 -13.30 4.05 8.08
N THR A 35 -12.01 3.71 8.07
CA THR A 35 -11.15 4.03 6.93
C THR A 35 -11.64 3.23 5.72
N LYS A 36 -11.48 3.77 4.51
CA LYS A 36 -11.72 3.02 3.27
C LYS A 36 -10.89 1.74 3.35
N LYS A 37 -11.52 0.64 3.75
CA LYS A 37 -10.86 -0.65 3.92
C LYS A 37 -10.09 -0.90 2.63
N VAL A 38 -8.79 -1.21 2.77
CA VAL A 38 -8.04 -1.88 1.72
C VAL A 38 -8.72 -3.23 1.54
N THR A 39 -9.79 -3.23 0.75
CA THR A 39 -10.67 -4.39 0.57
C THR A 39 -10.00 -5.36 -0.38
N GLY A 40 -10.48 -6.60 -0.42
CA GLY A 40 -10.06 -7.55 -1.45
C GLY A 40 -10.20 -6.99 -2.88
N ARG A 41 -11.13 -6.03 -3.10
CA ARG A 41 -11.27 -5.28 -4.36
C ARG A 41 -10.05 -4.42 -4.70
N PHE A 42 -9.39 -3.82 -3.71
CA PHE A 42 -8.17 -3.04 -3.93
C PHE A 42 -7.02 -3.96 -4.37
N TYR A 43 -6.82 -5.08 -3.69
CA TYR A 43 -5.83 -6.09 -4.09
C TYR A 43 -6.14 -6.75 -5.43
N ALA A 44 -7.42 -6.93 -5.78
CA ALA A 44 -7.81 -7.41 -7.10
C ALA A 44 -7.41 -6.42 -8.21
N LYS A 45 -7.61 -5.12 -7.96
CA LYS A 45 -7.23 -4.07 -8.91
C LYS A 45 -5.71 -3.96 -9.08
N LEU A 46 -4.95 -4.10 -7.99
CA LEU A 46 -3.49 -4.16 -8.01
C LEU A 46 -2.98 -5.31 -8.88
N ARG A 47 -3.52 -6.53 -8.70
CA ARG A 47 -3.16 -7.69 -9.53
C ARG A 47 -3.54 -7.52 -11.01
N GLU A 48 -4.63 -6.81 -11.30
CA GLU A 48 -4.99 -6.50 -12.68
C GLU A 48 -3.98 -5.54 -13.33
N LEU A 49 -3.52 -4.54 -12.57
CA LEU A 49 -2.48 -3.61 -13.03
C LEU A 49 -1.14 -4.30 -13.27
N GLU A 50 -0.71 -5.19 -12.38
CA GLU A 50 0.53 -5.98 -12.56
C GLU A 50 0.51 -6.77 -13.88
N LYS A 51 -0.60 -7.46 -14.18
CA LYS A 51 -0.74 -8.20 -15.45
C LYS A 51 -0.71 -7.30 -16.69
N ARG A 52 -1.17 -6.06 -16.57
CA ARG A 52 -1.11 -5.10 -17.69
C ARG A 52 0.32 -4.62 -17.93
N ILE A 53 1.08 -4.39 -16.86
CA ILE A 53 2.48 -3.99 -16.95
C ILE A 53 3.29 -5.08 -17.65
N GLU A 54 3.12 -6.35 -17.26
CA GLU A 54 3.80 -7.49 -17.89
C GLU A 54 3.56 -7.56 -19.41
N ARG A 55 2.33 -7.29 -19.87
CA ARG A 55 2.01 -7.23 -21.31
C ARG A 55 2.68 -6.07 -22.02
N VAL A 56 2.74 -4.91 -21.37
CA VAL A 56 3.38 -3.71 -21.95
C VAL A 56 4.89 -3.90 -22.04
N GLU A 57 5.52 -4.49 -21.03
CA GLU A 57 6.94 -4.83 -21.05
C GLU A 57 7.26 -5.86 -22.14
N GLY A 58 6.43 -6.89 -22.30
CA GLY A 58 6.57 -7.88 -23.38
C GLY A 58 6.51 -7.23 -24.77
N ALA A 59 5.50 -6.40 -25.02
CA ALA A 59 5.36 -5.69 -26.29
C ALA A 59 6.51 -4.70 -26.54
N HIS A 60 7.04 -4.06 -25.49
CA HIS A 60 8.20 -3.18 -25.60
C HIS A 60 9.44 -3.96 -26.05
N ARG A 61 9.68 -5.14 -25.48
CA ARG A 61 10.80 -6.02 -25.85
C ARG A 61 10.72 -6.48 -27.31
N GLU A 62 9.56 -6.91 -27.77
CA GLU A 62 9.34 -7.31 -29.17
C GLU A 62 9.61 -6.15 -30.14
N LEU A 63 9.22 -4.93 -29.77
CA LEU A 63 9.48 -3.74 -30.58
C LEU A 63 10.97 -3.34 -30.60
N GLU A 64 11.71 -3.58 -29.51
CA GLU A 64 13.17 -3.38 -29.49
C GLU A 64 13.88 -4.41 -30.36
N GLU A 65 13.49 -5.69 -30.31
CA GLU A 65 14.06 -6.74 -31.16
C GLU A 65 13.84 -6.44 -32.65
N ILE A 66 12.64 -5.98 -33.05
CA ILE A 66 12.35 -5.56 -34.43
C ILE A 66 13.17 -4.33 -34.86
N ARG A 67 13.45 -3.40 -33.94
CA ARG A 67 14.27 -2.22 -34.21
C ARG A 67 15.72 -2.62 -34.45
N ASP A 68 16.24 -3.52 -33.64
CA ASP A 68 17.64 -3.92 -33.66
C ASP A 68 17.94 -4.86 -34.84
N ASP A 69 16.99 -5.68 -35.31
CA ASP A 69 17.09 -6.48 -36.55
C ASP A 69 17.12 -5.65 -37.85
N ARG A 70 16.76 -4.35 -37.79
CA ARG A 70 16.74 -3.44 -38.94
C ARG A 70 18.05 -2.64 -39.13
N TYR A 71 19.04 -2.82 -38.27
CA TYR A 71 20.35 -2.16 -38.32
C TYR A 71 21.49 -3.17 -38.50
#